data_AF-R6MXB1-F1
#
_entry.id   AF-R6MXB1-F1
#
_cell.length_a   1.000
_cell.length_b   1.000
_cell.length_c   1.000
_cell.angle_alpha   90.00
_cell.angle_beta   90.00
_cell.angle_gamma   90.00
#
_symmetry.space_group_name_H-M   'P 1'
#
loop_
_entity.id
_entity.type
_entity.pdbx_description
1 polymer ?
#
loop_
_entity_poly.entity_id
_entity_poly.type
_entity_poly.pdbx_seq_one_letter_code
_entity_poly.pdbx_strand_id
1 'polypeptide(L)'
;MHFINGFNQLFDGEKNETIKNMYAEIKKFLKHKKEGDMDTRDILTIKGLIRRGEARTACTYNQIPLERVHFLDLPFYETGRIEKNPISEADINIVLDLLREVKPHQIYVAGDLADPHGTHRVCTDAVLAAIDEEKNAGAEWLKDCRIWMYRGAWAEWEIENIEMAVPLSPEELRAKRNSILKHQSQMESAPFLGNDERLFWQRSEDRNRGTASLYDSLGLACYEAMEAFVEYKPL
;
A
#
# COMPACT_ATOMS: atom_id res chain seq x y z
N MET A 1 4.17 -15.69 -14.94
CA MET A 1 5.07 -16.18 -16.02
C MET A 1 4.41 -17.13 -17.02
N HIS A 2 3.65 -18.14 -16.58
CA HIS A 2 2.94 -19.05 -17.51
C HIS A 2 2.02 -18.30 -18.49
N PHE A 3 1.32 -17.26 -18.02
CA PHE A 3 0.50 -16.41 -18.89
C PHE A 3 1.30 -15.77 -20.04
N ILE A 4 2.40 -15.08 -19.75
CA ILE A 4 3.20 -14.38 -20.78
C ILE A 4 3.83 -15.38 -21.76
N ASN A 5 4.35 -16.51 -21.27
CA ASN A 5 4.90 -17.54 -22.14
C ASN A 5 3.80 -18.19 -23.01
N GLY A 6 2.62 -18.46 -22.43
CA GLY A 6 1.46 -18.96 -23.16
C GLY A 6 0.92 -17.96 -24.19
N PHE A 7 0.95 -16.67 -23.88
CA PHE A 7 0.60 -15.61 -24.84
C PHE A 7 1.57 -15.59 -26.02
N ASN A 8 2.88 -15.64 -25.76
CA ASN A 8 3.90 -15.76 -26.80
C ASN A 8 3.69 -17.00 -27.68
N GLN A 9 3.33 -18.13 -27.07
CA GLN A 9 2.99 -19.37 -27.78
C GLN A 9 1.78 -19.23 -28.69
N LEU A 10 0.70 -18.67 -28.16
CA LEU A 10 -0.59 -18.61 -28.86
C LEU A 10 -0.63 -17.53 -29.95
N PHE A 11 -0.02 -16.37 -29.70
CA PHE A 11 -0.21 -15.19 -30.53
C PHE A 11 1.04 -14.71 -31.25
N ASP A 12 2.23 -15.13 -30.83
CA ASP A 12 3.50 -14.77 -31.48
C ASP A 12 4.26 -15.99 -32.03
N GLY A 13 3.64 -17.17 -32.00
CA GLY A 13 4.22 -18.42 -32.53
C GLY A 13 5.56 -18.77 -31.88
N GLU A 14 5.72 -18.43 -30.61
CA GLU A 14 6.98 -18.53 -29.87
C GLU A 14 8.15 -17.73 -30.49
N LYS A 15 7.93 -16.71 -31.32
CA LYS A 15 9.05 -16.00 -31.97
C LYS A 15 9.77 -15.02 -31.06
N ASN A 16 9.15 -14.62 -29.95
CA ASN A 16 9.81 -13.73 -28.99
C ASN A 16 10.90 -14.45 -28.18
N GLU A 17 12.14 -14.35 -28.63
CA GLU A 17 13.31 -14.94 -27.97
C GLU A 17 13.57 -14.32 -26.59
N THR A 18 13.23 -13.05 -26.37
CA THR A 18 13.36 -12.41 -25.06
C THR A 18 12.47 -13.11 -24.02
N ILE A 19 11.20 -13.37 -24.35
CA ILE A 19 10.27 -14.06 -23.44
C ILE A 19 10.75 -15.48 -23.15
N LYS A 20 11.22 -16.22 -24.18
CA LYS A 20 11.75 -17.57 -24.01
C LYS A 20 12.94 -17.62 -23.07
N ASN A 21 13.95 -16.79 -23.34
CA ASN A 21 15.19 -16.77 -22.58
C ASN A 21 14.92 -16.38 -21.12
N MET A 22 14.17 -15.28 -20.92
CA MET A 22 13.80 -14.83 -19.58
C MET A 22 12.99 -15.90 -18.82
N TYR A 23 12.05 -16.58 -19.47
CA TYR A 23 11.29 -17.66 -18.85
C TYR A 23 12.17 -18.84 -18.43
N ALA A 24 13.12 -19.25 -19.27
CA ALA A 24 14.08 -20.32 -18.98
C ALA A 24 15.02 -19.93 -17.83
N GLU A 25 15.54 -18.71 -17.84
CA GLU A 25 16.43 -18.18 -16.80
C GLU A 25 15.74 -18.09 -15.44
N ILE A 26 14.52 -17.56 -15.39
CA ILE A 26 13.73 -17.48 -14.16
C ILE A 26 13.42 -18.88 -13.62
N LYS A 27 13.01 -19.81 -14.47
CA LYS A 27 12.79 -21.20 -14.06
C LYS A 27 14.05 -21.83 -13.49
N LYS A 28 15.20 -21.60 -14.13
CA LYS A 28 16.49 -22.09 -13.64
C LYS A 28 16.83 -21.45 -12.29
N PHE A 29 16.67 -20.14 -12.15
CA PHE A 29 16.91 -19.43 -10.90
C PHE A 29 16.03 -19.97 -9.76
N LEU A 30 14.71 -19.99 -9.94
CA LEU A 30 13.76 -20.44 -8.92
C LEU A 30 13.97 -21.91 -8.52
N LYS A 31 14.41 -22.77 -9.44
CA LYS A 31 14.72 -24.18 -9.14
C LYS A 31 15.90 -24.34 -8.18
N HIS A 32 16.87 -23.42 -8.20
CA HIS A 32 18.08 -23.49 -7.38
C HIS A 32 18.07 -22.51 -6.20
N LYS A 33 17.10 -21.60 -6.15
CA LYS A 33 16.95 -20.62 -5.07
C LYS A 33 16.67 -21.32 -3.75
N LYS A 34 17.46 -21.01 -2.73
CA LYS A 34 17.27 -21.46 -1.35
C LYS A 34 16.59 -20.38 -0.52
N GLU A 35 16.06 -20.80 0.62
CA GLU A 35 15.55 -19.87 1.63
C GLU A 35 16.68 -18.93 2.09
N GLY A 36 16.39 -17.63 2.17
CA GLY A 36 17.37 -16.59 2.48
C GLY A 36 18.18 -16.05 1.30
N ASP A 37 18.18 -16.71 0.14
CA ASP A 37 18.89 -16.18 -1.04
C ASP A 37 18.26 -14.86 -1.52
N MET A 38 19.10 -13.91 -1.94
CA MET A 38 18.61 -12.69 -2.59
C MET A 38 18.01 -12.98 -3.97
N ASP A 39 17.06 -12.17 -4.39
CA ASP A 39 16.53 -12.20 -5.76
C ASP A 39 17.46 -11.46 -6.72
N THR A 40 17.50 -11.89 -7.98
CA THR A 40 18.15 -11.14 -9.06
C THR A 40 17.36 -9.88 -9.38
N ARG A 41 18.00 -8.89 -10.02
CA ARG A 41 17.32 -7.65 -10.43
C ARG A 41 16.11 -7.94 -11.33
N ASP A 42 16.22 -8.88 -12.26
CA ASP A 42 15.12 -9.26 -13.15
C ASP A 42 13.91 -9.83 -12.37
N ILE A 43 14.18 -10.67 -11.35
CA ILE A 43 13.11 -11.21 -10.49
C ILE A 43 12.44 -10.08 -9.70
N LEU A 44 13.21 -9.16 -9.13
CA LEU A 44 12.68 -7.99 -8.43
C LEU A 44 11.84 -7.10 -9.35
N THR A 45 12.30 -6.85 -10.58
CA THR A 45 11.57 -6.08 -11.60
C THR A 45 10.25 -6.76 -11.94
N ILE A 46 10.22 -8.08 -12.11
CA ILE A 46 8.98 -8.83 -12.41
C ILE A 46 8.02 -8.82 -11.22
N LYS A 47 8.52 -8.99 -9.99
CA LYS A 47 7.71 -8.84 -8.78
C LYS A 47 7.09 -7.44 -8.69
N GLY A 48 7.87 -6.40 -8.97
CA GLY A 48 7.41 -5.03 -9.06
C GLY A 48 6.31 -4.87 -10.11
N LEU A 49 6.52 -5.40 -11.32
CA LEU A 49 5.52 -5.35 -12.40
C LEU A 49 4.20 -6.02 -12.01
N ILE A 50 4.25 -7.20 -11.38
CA ILE A 50 3.06 -7.91 -10.87
C ILE A 50 2.31 -7.03 -9.87
N ARG A 51 3.00 -6.53 -8.83
CA ARG A 51 2.37 -5.72 -7.78
C ARG A 51 1.82 -4.39 -8.30
N ARG A 52 2.47 -3.76 -9.28
CA ARG A 52 1.94 -2.56 -9.96
C ARG A 52 0.68 -2.90 -10.77
N GLY A 53 0.64 -4.04 -11.44
CA GLY A 53 -0.55 -4.51 -12.15
C GLY A 53 -1.73 -4.78 -11.22
N GLU A 54 -1.47 -5.40 -10.08
CA GLU A 54 -2.46 -5.64 -9.01
C GLU A 54 -2.97 -4.32 -8.41
N ALA A 55 -2.07 -3.38 -8.10
CA ALA A 55 -2.45 -2.05 -7.60
C ALA A 55 -3.32 -1.27 -8.60
N ARG A 56 -2.97 -1.28 -9.89
CA ARG A 56 -3.81 -0.67 -10.94
C ARG A 56 -5.18 -1.34 -11.01
N THR A 57 -5.24 -2.67 -10.90
CA THR A 57 -6.51 -3.42 -10.89
C THR A 57 -7.37 -3.04 -9.69
N ALA A 58 -6.78 -2.88 -8.50
CA ALA A 58 -7.48 -2.39 -7.31
C ALA A 58 -7.98 -0.95 -7.51
N CYS A 59 -7.15 -0.05 -8.05
CA CYS A 59 -7.55 1.32 -8.37
C CYS A 59 -8.74 1.37 -9.35
N THR A 60 -8.67 0.64 -10.47
CA THR A 60 -9.77 0.57 -11.44
C THR A 60 -11.04 -0.03 -10.84
N TYR A 61 -10.92 -1.04 -9.97
CA TYR A 61 -12.06 -1.62 -9.25
C TYR A 61 -12.78 -0.56 -8.37
N ASN A 62 -12.02 0.36 -7.77
CA ASN A 62 -12.54 1.50 -7.01
C ASN A 62 -12.81 2.74 -7.87
N GLN A 63 -12.86 2.59 -9.20
CA GLN A 63 -13.15 3.68 -10.15
C GLN A 63 -12.14 4.85 -10.09
N ILE A 64 -10.91 4.58 -9.64
CA ILE A 64 -9.82 5.56 -9.67
C ILE A 64 -9.23 5.58 -11.09
N PRO A 65 -9.26 6.73 -11.79
CA PRO A 65 -8.64 6.85 -13.11
C PRO A 65 -7.14 6.58 -13.04
N LEU A 66 -6.61 5.83 -14.01
CA LEU A 66 -5.21 5.37 -13.98
C LEU A 66 -4.20 6.51 -14.11
N GLU A 67 -4.58 7.61 -14.74
CA GLU A 67 -3.79 8.85 -14.81
C GLU A 67 -3.57 9.51 -13.44
N ARG A 68 -4.37 9.15 -12.43
CA ARG A 68 -4.20 9.60 -11.03
C ARG A 68 -3.44 8.58 -10.17
N VAL A 69 -2.96 7.49 -10.77
CA VAL A 69 -2.20 6.44 -10.07
C VAL A 69 -0.72 6.67 -10.33
N HIS A 70 -0.04 7.23 -9.33
CA HIS A 70 1.38 7.56 -9.40
C HIS A 70 2.20 6.48 -8.68
N PHE A 71 3.21 5.94 -9.36
CA PHE A 71 4.24 5.09 -8.75
C PHE A 71 5.50 5.93 -8.60
N LEU A 72 5.76 6.40 -7.37
CA LEU A 72 6.81 7.38 -7.11
C LEU A 72 8.23 6.82 -7.16
N ASP A 73 8.37 5.48 -7.06
CA ASP A 73 9.66 4.78 -7.16
C ASP A 73 10.76 5.43 -6.30
N LEU A 74 10.39 5.72 -5.05
CA LEU A 74 11.23 6.45 -4.10
C LEU A 74 12.60 5.77 -3.96
N PRO A 75 13.73 6.51 -4.13
CA PRO A 75 15.08 5.99 -4.05
C PRO A 75 15.37 5.06 -2.85
N PHE A 76 14.78 5.33 -1.69
CA PHE A 76 15.00 4.51 -0.49
C PHE A 76 14.50 3.06 -0.64
N TYR A 77 13.52 2.81 -1.52
CA TYR A 77 12.93 1.49 -1.78
C TYR A 77 13.74 0.67 -2.79
N GLU A 78 14.40 1.34 -3.74
CA GLU A 78 15.07 0.75 -4.92
C GLU A 78 16.46 0.16 -4.63
N THR A 79 16.70 -0.28 -3.38
CA THR A 79 18.00 -0.82 -2.96
C THR A 79 18.25 -2.26 -3.40
N GLY A 80 17.19 -3.01 -3.73
CA GLY A 80 17.25 -4.45 -3.96
C GLY A 80 17.58 -5.29 -2.72
N ARG A 81 17.71 -4.65 -1.54
CA ARG A 81 18.01 -5.29 -0.26
C ARG A 81 16.74 -5.43 0.60
N ILE A 82 16.81 -6.33 1.58
CA ILE A 82 15.78 -6.52 2.61
C ILE A 82 15.71 -5.25 3.47
N GLU A 83 16.86 -4.79 3.96
CA GLU A 83 16.98 -3.51 4.66
C GLU A 83 16.95 -2.36 3.66
N LYS A 84 16.14 -1.35 3.96
CA LYS A 84 15.96 -0.15 3.13
C LYS A 84 16.91 0.95 3.58
N ASN A 85 17.26 1.84 2.67
CA ASN A 85 18.02 3.03 3.04
C ASN A 85 17.15 3.96 3.89
N PRO A 86 17.75 4.82 4.72
CA PRO A 86 17.03 5.96 5.27
C PRO A 86 16.49 6.84 4.14
N ILE A 87 15.40 7.58 4.40
CA ILE A 87 14.91 8.60 3.46
C ILE A 87 16.01 9.64 3.18
N SER A 88 16.01 10.15 1.96
CA SER A 88 16.90 11.23 1.50
C SER A 88 16.09 12.43 1.02
N GLU A 89 16.76 13.57 0.82
CA GLU A 89 16.14 14.76 0.20
C GLU A 89 15.55 14.45 -1.18
N ALA A 90 16.14 13.50 -1.93
CA ALA A 90 15.59 13.09 -3.22
C ALA A 90 14.21 12.43 -3.08
N ASP A 91 14.01 11.61 -2.04
CA ASP A 91 12.70 11.00 -1.75
C ASP A 91 11.66 12.08 -1.39
N ILE A 92 12.06 13.04 -0.55
CA ILE A 92 11.19 14.15 -0.11
C ILE A 92 10.77 15.01 -1.30
N ASN A 93 11.71 15.38 -2.18
CA ASN A 93 11.43 16.21 -3.35
C ASN A 93 10.43 15.55 -4.32
N ILE A 94 10.52 14.23 -4.52
CA ILE A 94 9.56 13.50 -5.37
C ILE A 94 8.13 13.60 -4.80
N VAL A 95 7.98 13.46 -3.49
CA VAL A 95 6.67 13.59 -2.83
C VAL A 95 6.18 15.04 -2.88
N LEU A 96 7.07 16.00 -2.62
CA LEU A 96 6.79 17.42 -2.66
C LEU A 96 6.29 17.88 -4.04
N ASP A 97 6.91 17.39 -5.11
CA ASP A 97 6.48 17.68 -6.49
C ASP A 97 5.04 17.21 -6.74
N LEU A 98 4.69 15.99 -6.30
CA LEU A 98 3.32 15.47 -6.40
C LEU A 98 2.34 16.32 -5.58
N LEU A 99 2.69 16.70 -4.35
CA LEU A 99 1.85 17.53 -3.49
C LEU A 99 1.59 18.91 -4.12
N ARG A 100 2.59 19.51 -4.75
CA ARG A 100 2.48 20.80 -5.45
C ARG A 100 1.65 20.72 -6.72
N GLU A 101 1.71 19.59 -7.43
CA GLU A 101 0.88 19.33 -8.60
C GLU A 101 -0.59 19.18 -8.20
N VAL A 102 -0.87 18.38 -7.18
CA VAL A 102 -2.24 17.98 -6.80
C VAL A 102 -2.92 19.01 -5.88
N LYS A 103 -2.18 19.59 -4.92
CA LYS A 103 -2.69 20.45 -3.82
C LYS A 103 -3.96 19.88 -3.17
N PRO A 104 -3.87 18.67 -2.59
CA PRO A 104 -5.05 17.96 -2.11
C PRO A 104 -5.67 18.65 -0.88
N HIS A 105 -7.00 18.56 -0.75
CA HIS A 105 -7.69 18.95 0.49
C HIS A 105 -7.56 17.89 1.59
N GLN A 106 -7.25 16.64 1.22
CA GLN A 106 -7.10 15.53 2.17
C GLN A 106 -5.96 14.62 1.75
N ILE A 107 -5.10 14.27 2.70
CA ILE A 107 -3.99 13.32 2.53
C ILE A 107 -4.21 12.18 3.52
N TYR A 108 -4.13 10.94 3.06
CA TYR A 108 -4.23 9.75 3.92
C TYR A 108 -2.87 9.05 3.99
N VAL A 109 -2.30 8.90 5.19
CA VAL A 109 -1.00 8.26 5.43
C VAL A 109 -1.10 7.20 6.50
N ALA A 110 -0.18 6.23 6.48
CA ALA A 110 -0.13 5.20 7.51
C ALA A 110 0.43 5.79 8.82
N GLY A 111 -0.38 5.85 9.86
CA GLY A 111 0.03 6.23 11.22
C GLY A 111 0.67 5.08 12.01
N ASP A 112 0.95 3.95 11.35
CA ASP A 112 1.44 2.76 12.02
C ASP A 112 2.95 2.81 12.30
N LEU A 113 3.33 3.61 13.29
CA LEU A 113 4.73 3.75 13.74
C LEU A 113 5.28 2.46 14.39
N ALA A 114 4.42 1.47 14.63
CA ALA A 114 4.77 0.15 15.15
C ALA A 114 4.89 -0.92 14.05
N ASP A 115 4.95 -0.52 12.77
CA ASP A 115 5.19 -1.43 11.65
C ASP A 115 6.49 -2.23 11.86
N PRO A 116 6.43 -3.58 11.97
CA PRO A 116 7.62 -4.42 12.14
C PRO A 116 8.58 -4.35 10.94
N HIS A 117 8.11 -3.89 9.78
CA HIS A 117 8.93 -3.70 8.58
C HIS A 117 9.62 -2.33 8.52
N GLY A 118 9.26 -1.39 9.40
CA GLY A 118 9.76 -0.02 9.44
C GLY A 118 9.46 0.82 8.19
N THR A 119 8.81 0.24 7.18
CA THR A 119 8.72 0.88 5.86
C THR A 119 7.53 1.83 5.77
N HIS A 120 6.42 1.52 6.47
CA HIS A 120 5.32 2.48 6.63
C HIS A 120 5.81 3.76 7.29
N ARG A 121 6.64 3.65 8.33
CA ARG A 121 7.23 4.81 9.01
C ARG A 121 8.05 5.65 8.04
N VAL A 122 8.95 5.03 7.29
CA VAL A 122 9.82 5.73 6.33
C VAL A 122 9.01 6.43 5.23
N CYS A 123 7.94 5.81 4.71
CA CYS A 123 7.01 6.46 3.78
C CYS A 123 6.28 7.65 4.40
N THR A 124 5.75 7.48 5.62
CA THR A 124 5.05 8.55 6.33
C THR A 124 6.01 9.70 6.63
N ASP A 125 7.22 9.42 7.09
CA ASP A 125 8.26 10.42 7.33
C ASP A 125 8.57 11.22 6.06
N ALA A 126 8.65 10.58 4.88
CA ALA A 126 8.83 11.28 3.61
C ALA A 126 7.67 12.23 3.28
N VAL A 127 6.43 11.80 3.50
CA VAL A 127 5.23 12.65 3.27
C VAL A 127 5.19 13.82 4.24
N LEU A 128 5.44 13.57 5.53
CA LEU A 128 5.43 14.62 6.56
C LEU A 128 6.55 15.63 6.32
N ALA A 129 7.76 15.19 5.97
CA ALA A 129 8.85 16.08 5.62
C ALA A 129 8.52 16.95 4.39
N ALA A 130 7.87 16.39 3.35
CA ALA A 130 7.43 17.17 2.20
C ALA A 130 6.36 18.22 2.56
N ILE A 131 5.46 17.88 3.50
CA ILE A 131 4.47 18.82 4.02
C ILE A 131 5.13 19.94 4.82
N ASP A 132 6.15 19.63 5.62
CA ASP A 132 6.93 20.62 6.37
C ASP A 132 7.67 21.59 5.44
N GLU A 133 8.28 21.08 4.36
CA GLU A 133 8.90 21.92 3.33
C GLU A 133 7.89 22.89 2.68
N GLU A 134 6.70 22.39 2.35
CA GLU A 134 5.64 23.19 1.74
C GLU A 134 5.04 24.20 2.73
N LYS A 135 4.96 23.85 4.02
CA LYS A 135 4.60 24.78 5.11
C LYS A 135 5.64 25.88 5.26
N ASN A 136 6.93 25.53 5.27
CA ASN A 136 8.04 26.48 5.35
C ASN A 136 8.09 27.43 4.14
N ALA A 137 7.67 26.95 2.97
CA ALA A 137 7.50 27.77 1.77
C ALA A 137 6.28 28.72 1.82
N GLY A 138 5.45 28.66 2.87
CA GLY A 138 4.28 29.52 3.04
C GLY A 138 3.09 29.12 2.16
N ALA A 139 2.94 27.83 1.86
CA ALA A 139 1.87 27.35 1.00
C ALA A 139 0.48 27.51 1.63
N GLU A 140 -0.31 28.44 1.09
CA GLU A 140 -1.66 28.76 1.59
C GLU A 140 -2.64 27.59 1.49
N TRP A 141 -2.49 26.71 0.49
CA TRP A 141 -3.39 25.57 0.27
C TRP A 141 -3.37 24.56 1.43
N LEU A 142 -2.28 24.51 2.20
CA LEU A 142 -2.18 23.63 3.37
C LEU A 142 -3.17 23.99 4.48
N LYS A 143 -3.66 25.25 4.54
CA LYS A 143 -4.65 25.70 5.54
C LYS A 143 -5.97 24.93 5.40
N ASP A 144 -6.32 24.60 4.16
CA ASP A 144 -7.53 23.85 3.79
C ASP A 144 -7.26 22.35 3.58
N CYS A 145 -6.03 21.90 3.82
CA CYS A 145 -5.65 20.49 3.76
C CYS A 145 -5.82 19.82 5.14
N ARG A 146 -6.28 18.57 5.14
CA ARG A 146 -6.34 17.70 6.33
C ARG A 146 -5.52 16.45 6.10
N ILE A 147 -4.69 16.08 7.06
CA ILE A 147 -3.79 14.92 6.95
C ILE A 147 -4.29 13.87 7.93
N TRP A 148 -4.81 12.77 7.41
CA TRP A 148 -5.43 11.69 8.17
C TRP A 148 -4.51 10.48 8.26
N MET A 149 -4.23 10.05 9.49
CA MET A 149 -3.43 8.89 9.80
C MET A 149 -4.33 7.67 10.04
N TYR A 150 -4.16 6.61 9.25
CA TYR A 150 -4.85 5.33 9.42
C TYR A 150 -3.89 4.24 9.92
N ARG A 151 -4.40 3.20 10.59
CA ARG A 151 -3.60 2.03 11.00
C ARG A 151 -3.71 0.89 9.98
N GLY A 152 -2.74 -0.01 9.99
CA GLY A 152 -2.78 -1.24 9.19
C GLY A 152 -3.79 -2.25 9.75
N ALA A 153 -3.91 -3.42 9.11
CA ALA A 153 -4.85 -4.46 9.53
C ALA A 153 -4.50 -5.13 10.89
N TRP A 154 -3.38 -4.77 11.52
CA TRP A 154 -2.86 -5.41 12.74
C TRP A 154 -3.28 -4.72 14.03
N ALA A 155 -3.55 -3.42 13.97
CA ALA A 155 -3.90 -2.60 15.11
C ALA A 155 -4.92 -1.55 14.69
N GLU A 156 -5.63 -1.01 15.68
CA GLU A 156 -6.51 0.13 15.50
C GLU A 156 -6.18 1.19 16.56
N TRP A 157 -6.63 2.42 16.35
CA TRP A 157 -6.55 3.47 17.35
C TRP A 157 -7.45 3.15 18.57
N GLU A 158 -6.95 3.47 19.77
CA GLU A 158 -7.80 3.54 20.96
C GLU A 158 -8.91 4.57 20.75
N ILE A 159 -10.12 4.29 21.22
CA ILE A 159 -11.31 5.04 20.85
C ILE A 159 -11.26 6.52 21.23
N GLU A 160 -10.63 6.84 22.36
CA GLU A 160 -10.42 8.21 22.84
C GLU A 160 -9.50 9.04 21.94
N ASN A 161 -8.71 8.39 21.08
CA ASN A 161 -7.80 9.07 20.17
C ASN A 161 -8.41 9.26 18.77
N ILE A 162 -9.52 8.61 18.44
CA ILE A 162 -10.13 8.69 17.10
C ILE A 162 -10.73 10.09 16.90
N GLU A 163 -10.23 10.81 15.89
CA GLU A 163 -10.72 12.15 15.52
C GLU A 163 -11.72 12.12 14.35
N MET A 164 -11.67 11.08 13.51
CA MET A 164 -12.65 10.84 12.46
C MET A 164 -12.96 9.34 12.35
N ALA A 165 -14.25 9.00 12.37
CA ALA A 165 -14.75 7.66 12.07
C ALA A 165 -15.66 7.70 10.85
N VAL A 166 -15.36 6.87 9.85
CA VAL A 166 -16.13 6.75 8.61
C VAL A 166 -16.91 5.44 8.65
N PRO A 167 -18.25 5.48 8.77
CA PRO A 167 -19.05 4.28 8.75
C PRO A 167 -19.07 3.65 7.36
N LEU A 168 -19.15 2.32 7.33
CA LEU A 168 -19.25 1.51 6.13
C LEU A 168 -20.55 0.70 6.17
N SER A 169 -21.27 0.67 5.06
CA SER A 169 -22.37 -0.26 4.80
C SER A 169 -21.87 -1.69 4.52
N PRO A 170 -22.74 -2.71 4.58
CA PRO A 170 -22.42 -4.07 4.15
C PRO A 170 -21.85 -4.14 2.72
N GLU A 171 -22.37 -3.31 1.81
CA GLU A 171 -21.91 -3.24 0.43
C GLU A 171 -20.50 -2.65 0.33
N GLU A 172 -20.21 -1.57 1.07
CA GLU A 172 -18.89 -0.92 1.09
C GLU A 172 -17.83 -1.82 1.75
N LEU A 173 -18.17 -2.51 2.83
CA LEU A 173 -17.27 -3.47 3.47
C LEU A 173 -16.93 -4.63 2.51
N ARG A 174 -17.94 -5.16 1.82
CA ARG A 174 -17.75 -6.18 0.78
C ARG A 174 -16.90 -5.66 -0.38
N ALA A 175 -17.11 -4.41 -0.80
CA ALA A 175 -16.31 -3.77 -1.84
C ALA A 175 -14.84 -3.62 -1.41
N LYS A 176 -14.59 -3.17 -0.17
CA LYS A 176 -13.23 -3.10 0.42
C LYS A 176 -12.55 -4.46 0.40
N ARG A 177 -13.22 -5.52 0.86
CA ARG A 177 -12.69 -6.90 0.80
C ARG A 177 -12.31 -7.30 -0.62
N ASN A 178 -13.20 -7.07 -1.59
CA ASN A 178 -12.96 -7.41 -2.98
C ASN A 178 -11.81 -6.59 -3.60
N SER A 179 -11.60 -5.36 -3.16
CA SER A 179 -10.46 -4.52 -3.53
C SER A 179 -9.15 -5.11 -2.99
N ILE A 180 -9.11 -5.49 -1.71
CA ILE A 180 -7.95 -6.15 -1.10
C ILE A 180 -7.59 -7.43 -1.89
N LEU A 181 -8.59 -8.23 -2.26
CA LEU A 181 -8.41 -9.46 -3.03
C LEU A 181 -7.83 -9.24 -4.45
N LYS A 182 -7.72 -8.00 -4.95
CA LYS A 182 -7.01 -7.71 -6.20
C LYS A 182 -5.49 -7.84 -6.07
N HIS A 183 -4.95 -7.85 -4.85
CA HIS A 183 -3.54 -8.01 -4.55
C HIS A 183 -3.14 -9.47 -4.33
N GLN A 184 -3.51 -10.36 -5.26
CA GLN A 184 -3.43 -11.81 -5.11
C GLN A 184 -2.05 -12.31 -4.65
N SER A 185 -0.97 -11.78 -5.23
CA SER A 185 0.40 -12.16 -4.88
C SER A 185 0.81 -11.80 -3.45
N GLN A 186 0.00 -10.99 -2.74
CA GLN A 186 0.24 -10.50 -1.38
C GLN A 186 -0.72 -11.12 -0.35
N MET A 187 -1.60 -12.05 -0.77
CA MET A 187 -2.69 -12.56 0.08
C MET A 187 -2.29 -13.74 0.96
N GLU A 188 -1.31 -14.53 0.55
CA GLU A 188 -0.93 -15.78 1.20
C GLU A 188 0.22 -15.56 2.17
N SER A 189 -0.12 -15.49 3.47
CA SER A 189 0.77 -15.32 4.62
C SER A 189 1.61 -14.03 4.61
N ALA A 190 1.43 -13.20 5.65
CA ALA A 190 2.49 -12.25 5.98
C ALA A 190 3.76 -13.08 6.24
N PRO A 191 4.95 -12.71 5.72
CA PRO A 191 6.17 -13.49 5.92
C PRO A 191 6.53 -13.76 7.39
N PHE A 192 5.95 -12.99 8.30
CA PHE A 192 6.05 -13.13 9.75
C PHE A 192 4.65 -13.14 10.34
N LEU A 193 3.93 -14.25 10.17
CA LEU A 193 2.76 -14.54 10.98
C LEU A 193 3.26 -14.75 12.41
N GLY A 194 2.76 -13.97 13.36
CA GLY A 194 2.71 -14.44 14.74
C GLY A 194 1.75 -15.64 14.84
N ASN A 195 0.96 -15.71 15.90
CA ASN A 195 -0.04 -16.77 16.06
C ASN A 195 -1.40 -16.48 15.37
N ASP A 196 -1.49 -15.47 14.51
CA ASP A 196 -2.74 -15.09 13.83
C ASP A 196 -2.82 -15.69 12.42
N GLU A 197 -3.59 -16.77 12.28
CA GLU A 197 -3.75 -17.54 11.03
C GLU A 197 -4.68 -16.87 9.99
N ARG A 198 -5.35 -15.76 10.34
CA ARG A 198 -6.30 -15.12 9.44
C ARG A 198 -5.61 -14.60 8.18
N LEU A 199 -6.36 -14.48 7.09
CA LEU A 199 -5.92 -13.77 5.89
C LEU A 199 -5.95 -12.25 6.13
N PHE A 200 -5.17 -11.49 5.36
CA PHE A 200 -5.09 -10.04 5.51
C PHE A 200 -6.48 -9.36 5.39
N TRP A 201 -7.31 -9.81 4.45
CA TRP A 201 -8.65 -9.26 4.27
C TRP A 201 -9.57 -9.55 5.47
N GLN A 202 -9.43 -10.71 6.12
CA GLN A 202 -10.21 -11.07 7.31
C GLN A 202 -9.82 -10.17 8.48
N ARG A 203 -8.52 -9.96 8.70
CA ARG A 203 -8.03 -9.01 9.71
C ARG A 203 -8.56 -7.60 9.48
N SER A 204 -8.48 -7.10 8.24
CA SER A 204 -9.04 -5.79 7.91
C SER A 204 -10.54 -5.72 8.16
N GLU A 205 -11.31 -6.74 7.78
CA GLU A 205 -12.77 -6.78 7.97
C GLU A 205 -13.13 -6.82 9.46
N ASP A 206 -12.54 -7.75 10.21
CA ASP A 206 -12.76 -7.93 11.66
C ASP A 206 -12.40 -6.67 12.43
N ARG A 207 -11.29 -6.00 12.08
CA ARG A 207 -10.89 -4.74 12.71
C ARG A 207 -11.95 -3.66 12.51
N ASN A 208 -12.44 -3.46 11.28
CA ASN A 208 -13.46 -2.44 11.02
C ASN A 208 -14.79 -2.76 11.73
N ARG A 209 -15.18 -4.04 11.81
CA ARG A 209 -16.36 -4.48 12.59
C ARG A 209 -16.16 -4.26 14.09
N GLY A 210 -14.95 -4.49 14.59
CA GLY A 210 -14.58 -4.24 15.99
C GLY A 210 -14.76 -2.77 16.35
N THR A 211 -14.29 -1.84 15.52
CA THR A 211 -14.50 -0.40 15.69
C THR A 211 -15.98 -0.05 15.74
N ALA A 212 -16.80 -0.56 14.81
CA ALA A 212 -18.24 -0.30 14.80
C ALA A 212 -18.95 -0.87 16.05
N SER A 213 -18.57 -2.08 16.48
CA SER A 213 -19.12 -2.72 17.69
C SER A 213 -18.78 -1.93 18.95
N LEU A 214 -17.59 -1.35 19.01
CA LEU A 214 -17.17 -0.51 20.13
C LEU A 214 -18.00 0.78 20.19
N TYR A 215 -18.23 1.44 19.05
CA TYR A 215 -19.10 2.62 18.97
C TYR A 215 -20.55 2.29 19.38
N ASP A 216 -21.10 1.17 18.93
CA ASP A 216 -22.43 0.69 19.32
C ASP A 216 -22.52 0.46 20.84
N SER A 217 -21.48 -0.15 21.44
CA SER A 217 -21.43 -0.38 22.89
C SER A 217 -21.39 0.90 23.73
N LEU A 218 -20.92 2.02 23.15
CA LEU A 218 -20.97 3.36 23.76
C LEU A 218 -22.33 4.06 23.57
N GLY A 219 -23.28 3.43 22.87
CA GLY A 219 -24.60 3.97 22.58
C GLY A 219 -24.66 4.88 21.35
N LEU A 220 -23.66 4.82 20.47
CA LEU A 220 -23.67 5.52 19.18
C LEU A 220 -24.42 4.69 18.12
N ALA A 221 -24.63 5.28 16.94
CA ALA A 221 -25.33 4.61 15.86
C ALA A 221 -24.60 3.33 15.41
N CYS A 222 -25.38 2.27 15.20
CA CYS A 222 -24.90 0.96 14.76
C CYS A 222 -24.63 0.97 13.24
N TYR A 223 -23.46 0.47 12.84
CA TYR A 223 -23.05 0.28 11.45
C TYR A 223 -22.40 -1.08 11.27
N GLU A 224 -22.31 -1.55 10.02
CA GLU A 224 -21.66 -2.81 9.69
C GLU A 224 -20.16 -2.81 10.07
N ALA A 225 -19.50 -1.69 9.78
CA ALA A 225 -18.06 -1.51 9.99
C ALA A 225 -17.73 0.00 10.06
N MET A 226 -16.57 0.33 10.61
CA MET A 226 -16.04 1.70 10.65
C MET A 226 -14.54 1.72 10.38
N GLU A 227 -14.10 2.75 9.66
CA GLU A 227 -12.69 3.10 9.50
C GLU A 227 -12.34 4.29 10.39
N ALA A 228 -11.23 4.23 11.11
CA ALA A 228 -10.84 5.24 12.08
C ALA A 228 -9.57 5.99 11.65
N PHE A 229 -9.54 7.29 11.93
CA PHE A 229 -8.44 8.16 11.58
C PHE A 229 -8.11 9.14 12.71
N VAL A 230 -6.84 9.50 12.78
CA VAL A 230 -6.30 10.56 13.65
C VAL A 230 -5.71 11.64 12.76
N GLU A 231 -5.97 12.91 13.05
CA GLU A 231 -5.42 14.03 12.30
C GLU A 231 -3.96 14.25 12.69
N TYR A 232 -3.08 14.28 11.69
CA TYR A 232 -1.75 14.85 11.87
C TYR A 232 -1.85 16.37 11.75
N LYS A 233 -1.49 17.07 12.83
CA LYS A 233 -1.41 18.53 12.88
C LYS A 233 0.07 18.93 12.78
N PRO A 234 0.51 19.51 11.65
CA PRO A 234 1.88 19.99 11.51
C PRO A 234 2.12 21.11 12.53
N LEU A 235 2.85 20.84 13.61
CA LEU A 235 3.17 21.81 14.69
C LEU A 235 3.91 23.02 14.13
#